data_AF-A0A212D9C1-F1
#
_entry.id   AF-A0A212D9C1-F1
#
_cell.length_a   1.000
_cell.length_b   1.000
_cell.length_c   1.000
_cell.angle_alpha   90.00
_cell.angle_beta   90.00
_cell.angle_gamma   90.00
#
_symmetry.space_group_name_H-M   'P 1'
#
loop_
_entity.id
_entity.type
_entity.pdbx_description
1 polymer ?
#
loop_
_entity_poly.entity_id
_entity_poly.type
_entity_poly.pdbx_seq_one_letter_code
_entity_poly.pdbx_strand_id
1 'polypeptide(L)'
;METSAPQGLKACGAPNVVEDEIDQYLSRQDGKIYRSRDPQLCRHGPLGKCVHCVPLEPFDEDYLNHLEPPVKHMSFHAYIRKLTGGADKGKFVALENISCKIKSGCEGHLPWPNGICTKCQPSAITLNRQKYRHVDNIMFENHTVADRFLDFWRKTGNQHFGYLYGRYTEHKDIPLGIRAEVAAIYEPPQIGTQNSLELLEDPKAEVVDEIAAKLGLRKVGWIFTDLVSEDTRKGTVRYSRNKDTYFLSSEECITAGDFQNKHPNICRLSPDGHFGSKFVTAVATGGPDNQVHFEGYQVSNQCMALVRDECLLPCKDAPELGYAKESSSEQYVPDVFYKVKTRWCQKREVDGEQCGR
;
A
#
# COMPACT_ATOMS: atom_id res chain seq x y z
N MET A 1 39.91 -41.43 3.17
CA MET A 1 39.74 -40.05 3.64
C MET A 1 38.87 -39.35 2.61
N GLU A 2 37.55 -39.48 2.75
CA GLU A 2 36.59 -38.84 1.87
C GLU A 2 36.32 -37.44 2.41
N THR A 3 36.64 -36.43 1.60
CA THR A 3 36.41 -35.02 1.89
C THR A 3 34.94 -34.70 1.62
N SER A 4 34.18 -34.42 2.67
CA SER A 4 32.80 -33.95 2.62
C SER A 4 32.74 -32.50 2.10
N ALA A 5 31.91 -32.29 1.08
CA ALA A 5 31.57 -30.97 0.57
C ALA A 5 30.62 -30.23 1.55
N PRO A 6 30.69 -28.90 1.66
CA PRO A 6 29.78 -28.15 2.53
C PRO A 6 28.40 -28.06 1.88
N GLN A 7 27.39 -28.61 2.56
CA GLN A 7 25.98 -28.50 2.18
C GLN A 7 25.53 -27.03 2.29
N GLY A 8 25.06 -26.46 1.18
CA GLY A 8 24.43 -25.15 1.15
C GLY A 8 23.16 -25.13 2.00
N LEU A 9 23.12 -24.25 3.01
CA LEU A 9 21.99 -24.10 3.92
C LEU A 9 20.85 -23.32 3.25
N LYS A 10 19.66 -23.93 3.23
CA LYS A 10 18.38 -23.36 2.74
C LYS A 10 17.95 -22.16 3.60
N ALA A 11 17.57 -21.06 2.94
CA ALA A 11 16.88 -19.94 3.57
C ALA A 11 15.43 -20.33 3.92
N CYS A 12 14.90 -19.81 5.03
CA CYS A 12 13.50 -19.99 5.47
C CYS A 12 12.52 -19.12 4.64
N GLY A 13 12.54 -19.26 3.32
CA GLY A 13 11.49 -18.75 2.42
C GLY A 13 10.63 -19.90 1.90
N ALA A 14 9.38 -19.61 1.55
CA ALA A 14 8.52 -20.58 0.89
C ALA A 14 9.23 -21.13 -0.37
N PRO A 15 9.43 -22.46 -0.53
CA PRO A 15 10.51 -22.97 -1.38
C PRO A 15 10.28 -22.90 -2.91
N ASN A 16 9.29 -22.20 -3.46
CA ASN A 16 9.02 -22.21 -4.92
C ASN A 16 8.24 -20.99 -5.50
N VAL A 17 8.25 -19.81 -4.87
CA VAL A 17 7.54 -18.62 -5.41
C VAL A 17 8.46 -17.75 -6.28
N VAL A 18 7.99 -17.42 -7.49
CA VAL A 18 8.68 -16.52 -8.43
C VAL A 18 8.15 -15.10 -8.23
N GLU A 19 9.01 -14.20 -7.74
CA GLU A 19 8.70 -12.79 -7.58
C GLU A 19 8.65 -12.05 -8.93
N ASP A 20 8.01 -10.88 -8.95
CA ASP A 20 7.94 -10.06 -10.17
C ASP A 20 9.33 -9.66 -10.66
N GLU A 21 9.49 -9.46 -11.97
CA GLU A 21 10.77 -9.11 -12.59
C GLU A 21 11.42 -7.86 -11.96
N ILE A 22 10.60 -6.85 -11.63
CA ILE A 22 11.06 -5.63 -10.94
C ILE A 22 11.60 -5.92 -9.54
N ASP A 23 11.00 -6.86 -8.80
CA ASP A 23 11.46 -7.21 -7.46
C ASP A 23 12.77 -8.00 -7.54
N GLN A 24 12.87 -8.91 -8.52
CA GLN A 24 14.13 -9.62 -8.78
C GLN A 24 15.25 -8.65 -9.16
N TYR A 25 14.95 -7.65 -9.99
CA TYR A 25 15.88 -6.61 -10.40
C TYR A 25 16.35 -5.77 -9.21
N LEU A 26 15.42 -5.21 -8.43
CA LEU A 26 15.73 -4.37 -7.26
C LEU A 26 16.44 -5.16 -6.15
N SER A 27 16.12 -6.45 -5.98
CA SER A 27 16.78 -7.30 -4.97
C SER A 27 18.28 -7.52 -5.22
N ARG A 28 18.77 -7.28 -6.44
CA ARG A 28 20.19 -7.36 -6.80
C ARG A 28 20.95 -6.06 -6.55
N GLN A 29 20.25 -4.94 -6.38
CA GLN A 29 20.85 -3.63 -6.15
C GLN A 29 21.10 -3.38 -4.66
N ASP A 30 22.20 -2.71 -4.30
CA ASP A 30 22.47 -2.34 -2.90
C ASP A 30 21.62 -1.15 -2.43
N GLY A 31 21.21 -0.27 -3.35
CA GLY A 31 20.43 0.93 -3.07
C GLY A 31 21.22 1.99 -2.29
N LYS A 32 22.55 1.89 -2.21
CA LYS A 32 23.35 2.82 -1.40
C LYS A 32 23.43 4.18 -2.08
N ILE A 33 23.31 5.22 -1.28
CA ILE A 33 23.37 6.60 -1.76
C ILE A 33 24.83 7.06 -1.64
N TYR A 34 25.52 7.12 -2.77
CA TYR A 34 26.92 7.53 -2.83
C TYR A 34 27.04 9.05 -2.79
N ARG A 35 27.78 9.56 -1.81
CA ARG A 35 28.03 11.00 -1.62
C ARG A 35 29.46 11.36 -2.01
N SER A 36 29.62 12.55 -2.58
CA SER A 36 30.93 13.12 -2.85
C SER A 36 31.61 13.57 -1.56
N ARG A 37 32.94 13.72 -1.59
CA ARG A 37 33.70 14.24 -0.45
C ARG A 37 33.25 15.67 -0.15
N ASP A 38 32.86 15.93 1.10
CA ASP A 38 32.56 17.28 1.57
C ASP A 38 33.87 18.07 1.74
N PRO A 39 34.10 19.18 1.01
CA PRO A 39 35.35 19.93 1.09
C PRO A 39 35.63 20.55 2.47
N GLN A 40 34.60 20.80 3.28
CA GLN A 40 34.70 21.49 4.56
C GLN A 40 34.75 20.50 5.73
N LEU A 41 33.99 19.41 5.66
CA LEU A 41 33.84 18.45 6.76
C LEU A 41 34.75 17.22 6.64
N CYS A 42 35.18 16.84 5.43
CA CYS A 42 36.05 15.69 5.24
C CYS A 42 37.53 16.03 5.49
N ARG A 43 38.08 15.58 6.62
CA ARG A 43 39.51 15.71 6.95
C ARG A 43 40.31 14.44 6.63
N HIS A 44 40.26 13.99 5.38
CA HIS A 44 41.01 12.82 4.91
C HIS A 44 41.46 12.98 3.46
N GLY A 45 42.48 12.20 3.06
CA GLY A 45 42.97 12.15 1.68
C GLY A 45 41.94 11.57 0.68
N PRO A 46 42.26 11.56 -0.62
CA PRO A 46 41.33 11.17 -1.68
C PRO A 46 40.74 9.75 -1.56
N LEU A 47 41.50 8.81 -1.00
CA LEU A 47 41.08 7.41 -0.80
C LEU A 47 40.47 7.15 0.59
N GLY A 48 40.53 8.12 1.49
CA GLY A 48 39.91 8.00 2.81
C GLY A 48 38.39 8.10 2.73
N LYS A 49 37.69 7.53 3.72
CA LYS A 49 36.26 7.74 3.94
C LYS A 49 36.02 8.17 5.38
N CYS A 50 35.08 9.07 5.61
CA CYS A 50 34.57 9.44 6.93
C CYS A 50 33.04 9.45 6.94
N VAL A 51 32.45 9.78 8.08
CA VAL A 51 30.98 9.85 8.28
C VAL A 51 30.27 10.80 7.30
N HIS A 52 30.97 11.80 6.77
CA HIS A 52 30.41 12.80 5.84
C HIS A 52 30.44 12.36 4.37
N CYS A 53 31.21 11.33 4.00
CA CYS A 53 31.32 10.85 2.62
C CYS A 53 31.11 9.33 2.45
N VAL A 54 30.91 8.60 3.55
CA VAL A 54 30.46 7.21 3.48
C VAL A 54 29.08 7.15 2.82
N PRO A 55 28.82 6.17 1.94
CA PRO A 55 27.50 6.00 1.35
C PRO A 55 26.44 5.84 2.44
N LEU A 56 25.29 6.48 2.24
CA LEU A 56 24.14 6.31 3.13
C LEU A 56 23.35 5.06 2.74
N GLU A 57 22.65 4.52 3.72
CA GLU A 57 21.73 3.40 3.51
C GLU A 57 20.43 3.91 2.85
N PRO A 58 19.75 3.08 2.02
CA PRO A 58 18.54 3.49 1.30
C PRO A 58 17.36 3.90 2.21
N PHE A 59 17.42 3.54 3.49
CA PHE A 59 16.40 3.82 4.51
C PHE A 59 16.80 4.92 5.49
N ASP A 60 17.84 5.70 5.17
CA ASP A 60 18.29 6.85 5.97
C ASP A 60 17.21 7.94 6.03
N GLU A 61 16.66 8.18 7.21
CA GLU A 61 15.50 9.09 7.39
C GLU A 61 15.87 10.55 7.12
N ASP A 62 17.10 10.96 7.47
CA ASP A 62 17.57 12.33 7.22
C ASP A 62 17.66 12.58 5.72
N TYR A 63 18.29 11.69 4.96
CA TYR A 63 18.36 11.80 3.50
C TYR A 63 16.96 11.89 2.86
N LEU A 64 16.06 10.97 3.21
CA LEU A 64 14.71 10.93 2.64
C LEU A 64 13.89 12.20 2.93
N ASN A 65 14.08 12.82 4.11
CA ASN A 65 13.41 14.07 4.48
C ASN A 65 13.96 15.30 3.76
N HIS A 66 15.22 15.27 3.29
CA HIS A 66 15.85 16.38 2.58
C HIS A 66 15.67 16.32 1.05
N LEU A 67 15.06 15.26 0.51
CA LEU A 67 14.68 15.20 -0.89
C LEU A 67 13.61 16.25 -1.22
N GLU A 68 13.56 16.69 -2.48
CA GLU A 68 12.56 17.63 -2.99
C GLU A 68 11.65 16.92 -4.01
N PRO A 69 10.38 16.60 -3.67
CA PRO A 69 9.72 16.76 -2.37
C PRO A 69 10.16 15.73 -1.31
N PRO A 70 9.98 16.02 0.00
CA PRO A 70 10.36 15.10 1.06
C PRO A 70 9.66 13.75 0.96
N VAL A 71 10.45 12.67 1.04
CA VAL A 71 9.94 11.31 0.95
C VAL A 71 9.40 10.86 2.30
N LYS A 72 8.06 10.83 2.41
CA LYS A 72 7.34 10.51 3.66
C LYS A 72 7.45 9.04 4.12
N HIS A 73 7.73 8.12 3.19
CA HIS A 73 7.79 6.68 3.43
C HIS A 73 8.93 6.09 2.59
N MET A 74 9.71 5.17 3.15
CA MET A 74 10.74 4.46 2.38
C MET A 74 10.10 3.45 1.42
N SER A 75 10.82 3.09 0.37
CA SER A 75 10.39 2.01 -0.53
C SER A 75 10.35 0.66 0.21
N PHE A 76 9.51 -0.25 -0.24
CA PHE A 76 9.43 -1.60 0.35
C PHE A 76 10.77 -2.35 0.27
N HIS A 77 11.54 -2.18 -0.81
CA HIS A 77 12.86 -2.78 -0.94
C HIS A 77 13.89 -2.17 0.03
N ALA A 78 13.84 -0.85 0.28
CA ALA A 78 14.64 -0.22 1.35
C ALA A 78 14.25 -0.75 2.73
N TYR A 79 12.96 -1.01 2.98
CA TYR A 79 12.49 -1.65 4.21
C TYR A 79 13.01 -3.08 4.37
N ILE A 80 13.00 -3.88 3.30
CA ILE A 80 13.64 -5.22 3.30
C ILE A 80 15.13 -5.11 3.62
N ARG A 81 15.84 -4.15 3.02
CA ARG A 81 17.27 -3.90 3.32
C ARG A 81 17.49 -3.55 4.79
N LYS A 82 16.61 -2.74 5.39
CA LYS A 82 16.65 -2.40 6.81
C LYS A 82 16.51 -3.63 7.71
N LEU A 83 15.64 -4.57 7.36
CA LEU A 83 15.43 -5.81 8.11
C LEU A 83 16.58 -6.81 7.90
N THR A 84 17.15 -6.86 6.70
CA THR A 84 18.16 -7.85 6.32
C THR A 84 19.61 -7.38 6.54
N GLY A 85 19.84 -6.09 6.80
CA GLY A 85 21.16 -5.48 6.95
C GLY A 85 21.94 -5.80 8.24
N GLY A 86 21.36 -6.60 9.15
CA GLY A 86 22.00 -7.04 10.38
C GLY A 86 23.05 -8.15 10.20
N ALA A 87 23.70 -8.54 11.30
CA ALA A 87 24.73 -9.59 11.32
C ALA A 87 24.22 -10.93 10.76
N ASP A 88 22.93 -11.21 10.93
CA ASP A 88 22.28 -12.43 10.46
C ASP A 88 21.93 -12.43 8.96
N LYS A 89 22.20 -11.34 8.23
CA LYS A 89 21.94 -11.17 6.79
C LYS A 89 20.51 -11.59 6.37
N GLY A 90 19.53 -11.35 7.22
CA GLY A 90 18.14 -11.71 6.95
C GLY A 90 17.76 -13.17 7.21
N LYS A 91 18.64 -14.00 7.81
CA LYS A 91 18.38 -15.42 8.08
C LYS A 91 17.11 -15.67 8.91
N PHE A 92 16.72 -14.73 9.76
CA PHE A 92 15.54 -14.80 10.63
C PHE A 92 14.45 -13.81 10.25
N VAL A 93 14.57 -13.13 9.10
CA VAL A 93 13.55 -12.18 8.65
C VAL A 93 12.41 -12.97 8.05
N ALA A 94 11.27 -12.98 8.74
CA ALA A 94 9.99 -13.47 8.26
C ALA A 94 9.01 -12.30 8.23
N LEU A 95 8.50 -11.98 7.03
CA LEU A 95 7.43 -11.00 6.86
C LEU A 95 6.08 -11.69 7.08
N GLU A 96 5.59 -11.65 8.31
CA GLU A 96 4.33 -12.28 8.69
C GLU A 96 3.12 -11.42 8.27
N ASN A 97 2.13 -12.04 7.63
CA ASN A 97 0.85 -11.38 7.39
C ASN A 97 0.03 -11.39 8.68
N ILE A 98 -0.62 -10.25 8.95
CA ILE A 98 -1.53 -10.12 10.08
C ILE A 98 -2.76 -11.00 9.81
N SER A 99 -3.22 -11.72 10.84
CA SER A 99 -4.45 -12.50 10.81
C SER A 99 -5.31 -12.16 12.02
N CYS A 100 -6.56 -11.80 11.76
CA CYS A 100 -7.58 -11.47 12.75
C CYS A 100 -8.47 -12.68 13.07
N LYS A 101 -8.20 -13.84 12.45
CA LYS A 101 -8.99 -15.07 12.64
C LYS A 101 -8.43 -15.92 13.77
N ILE A 102 -9.33 -16.61 14.47
CA ILE A 102 -8.95 -17.63 15.46
C ILE A 102 -8.16 -18.74 14.76
N LYS A 103 -7.01 -19.11 15.31
CA LYS A 103 -6.22 -20.24 14.79
C LYS A 103 -7.00 -21.54 14.96
N SER A 104 -7.18 -22.28 13.87
CA SER A 104 -7.83 -23.59 13.88
C SER A 104 -6.93 -24.65 14.52
N GLY A 105 -7.54 -25.74 15.03
CA GLY A 105 -6.81 -26.90 15.55
C GLY A 105 -6.41 -26.84 17.02
N CYS A 106 -7.11 -26.04 17.85
CA CYS A 106 -6.91 -26.09 19.29
C CYS A 106 -7.70 -27.27 19.90
N GLU A 107 -6.99 -28.24 20.48
CA GLU A 107 -7.60 -29.45 21.07
C GLU A 107 -8.09 -29.25 22.52
N GLY A 108 -7.74 -28.13 23.15
CA GLY A 108 -7.98 -27.88 24.58
C GLY A 108 -9.32 -27.23 24.93
N HIS A 109 -10.15 -26.89 23.95
CA HIS A 109 -11.47 -26.29 24.15
C HIS A 109 -12.39 -26.58 22.97
N LEU A 110 -13.70 -26.39 23.16
CA LEU A 110 -14.67 -26.46 22.07
C LEU A 110 -14.41 -25.35 21.04
N PRO A 111 -14.73 -25.55 19.74
CA PRO A 111 -14.64 -24.50 18.74
C PRO A 111 -15.45 -23.26 19.12
N TRP A 112 -15.04 -22.10 18.60
CA TRP A 112 -15.81 -20.86 18.68
C TRP A 112 -17.24 -21.10 18.19
N PRO A 113 -18.29 -20.61 18.88
CA PRO A 113 -18.27 -19.64 20.00
C PRO A 113 -18.15 -20.23 21.41
N ASN A 114 -18.09 -21.55 21.55
CA ASN A 114 -18.22 -22.23 22.84
C ASN A 114 -16.91 -22.31 23.63
N GLY A 115 -15.78 -21.90 23.06
CA GLY A 115 -14.49 -21.85 23.74
C GLY A 115 -13.42 -21.12 22.94
N ILE A 116 -12.56 -20.37 23.65
CA ILE A 116 -11.38 -19.71 23.11
C ILE A 116 -10.27 -19.75 24.17
N CYS A 117 -9.01 -19.84 23.74
CA CYS A 117 -7.86 -19.74 24.63
C CYS A 117 -6.84 -18.73 24.09
N THR A 118 -5.91 -18.31 24.93
CA THR A 118 -4.87 -17.33 24.58
C THR A 118 -3.93 -17.79 23.46
N LYS A 119 -3.87 -19.10 23.16
CA LYS A 119 -3.04 -19.64 22.07
C LYS A 119 -3.70 -19.53 20.70
N CYS A 120 -5.03 -19.64 20.64
CA CYS A 120 -5.78 -19.58 19.38
C CYS A 120 -6.37 -18.19 19.12
N GLN A 121 -6.59 -17.40 20.17
CA GLN A 121 -7.05 -16.03 20.09
C GLN A 121 -6.06 -15.17 19.29
N PRO A 122 -6.50 -14.44 18.26
CA PRO A 122 -5.66 -13.49 17.56
C PRO A 122 -5.33 -12.32 18.50
N SER A 123 -4.10 -11.80 18.41
CA SER A 123 -3.68 -10.67 19.23
C SER A 123 -4.46 -9.40 18.87
N ALA A 124 -4.67 -8.53 19.85
CA ALA A 124 -5.22 -7.20 19.60
C ALA A 124 -4.37 -6.44 18.58
N ILE A 125 -5.03 -5.66 17.72
CA ILE A 125 -4.39 -4.97 16.61
C ILE A 125 -4.20 -3.52 16.99
N THR A 126 -2.94 -3.10 17.11
CA THR A 126 -2.60 -1.68 17.25
C THR A 126 -2.25 -1.08 15.90
N LEU A 127 -3.12 -0.24 15.36
CA LEU A 127 -2.95 0.53 14.14
C LEU A 127 -1.77 1.50 14.29
N ASN A 128 -0.63 1.13 13.72
CA ASN A 128 0.56 1.97 13.64
C ASN A 128 0.71 2.53 12.22
N ARG A 129 1.26 3.75 12.11
CA ARG A 129 1.61 4.32 10.80
C ARG A 129 2.65 3.43 10.11
N GLN A 130 2.30 2.92 8.93
CA GLN A 130 3.21 2.13 8.10
C GLN A 130 4.37 3.00 7.63
N LYS A 131 5.61 2.51 7.77
CA LYS A 131 6.84 3.28 7.49
C LYS A 131 7.33 3.15 6.05
N TYR A 132 6.76 2.21 5.30
CA TYR A 132 7.11 1.90 3.92
C TYR A 132 5.87 1.83 3.06
N ARG A 133 6.05 1.82 1.74
CA ARG A 133 5.00 1.60 0.74
C ARG A 133 5.50 0.68 -0.37
N HIS A 134 4.58 -0.03 -1.01
CA HIS A 134 4.91 -1.01 -2.04
C HIS A 134 5.17 -0.35 -3.40
N VAL A 135 4.45 0.74 -3.70
CA VAL A 135 4.67 1.59 -4.88
C VAL A 135 4.87 3.03 -4.42
N ASP A 136 5.89 3.68 -4.95
CA ASP A 136 6.29 5.03 -4.55
C ASP A 136 5.65 6.13 -5.40
N ASN A 137 5.31 5.82 -6.65
CA ASN A 137 4.77 6.78 -7.59
C ASN A 137 3.83 6.12 -8.61
N ILE A 138 2.78 6.84 -9.00
CA ILE A 138 1.89 6.49 -10.11
C ILE A 138 2.18 7.49 -11.22
N MET A 139 2.46 7.00 -12.43
CA MET A 139 2.75 7.84 -13.59
C MET A 139 1.91 7.39 -14.77
N PHE A 140 1.17 8.31 -15.39
CA PHE A 140 0.53 8.04 -16.67
C PHE A 140 1.55 8.20 -17.79
N GLU A 141 1.65 7.23 -18.70
CA GLU A 141 2.57 7.29 -19.84
C GLU A 141 2.26 8.49 -20.75
N ASN A 142 0.98 8.85 -20.87
CA ASN A 142 0.52 9.97 -21.67
C ASN A 142 -0.64 10.71 -20.98
N HIS A 143 -0.62 12.04 -21.02
CA HIS A 143 -1.71 12.89 -20.52
C HIS A 143 -3.06 12.52 -21.15
N THR A 144 -3.07 12.06 -22.41
CA THR A 144 -4.30 11.68 -23.12
C THR A 144 -5.03 10.52 -22.44
N VAL A 145 -4.33 9.66 -21.70
CA VAL A 145 -4.95 8.53 -20.98
C VAL A 145 -5.87 9.06 -19.88
N ALA A 146 -5.36 10.00 -19.09
CA ALA A 146 -6.11 10.66 -18.03
C ALA A 146 -7.22 11.55 -18.62
N ASP A 147 -6.95 12.31 -19.68
CA ASP A 147 -7.94 13.19 -20.30
C ASP A 147 -9.13 12.42 -20.86
N ARG A 148 -8.91 11.29 -21.53
CA ARG A 148 -9.99 10.45 -22.08
C ARG A 148 -10.88 9.86 -21.00
N PHE A 149 -10.30 9.48 -19.87
CA PHE A 149 -11.05 9.00 -18.71
C PHE A 149 -11.94 10.12 -18.12
N LEU A 150 -11.40 11.33 -18.01
CA LEU A 150 -12.14 12.50 -17.52
C LEU A 150 -13.24 12.99 -18.47
N ASP A 151 -13.14 12.69 -19.77
CA ASP A 151 -14.15 13.09 -20.76
C ASP A 151 -15.54 12.52 -20.46
N PHE A 152 -15.62 11.35 -19.82
CA PHE A 152 -16.90 10.80 -19.38
C PHE A 152 -17.58 11.76 -18.39
N TRP A 153 -16.87 12.13 -17.32
CA TRP A 153 -17.38 13.06 -16.31
C TRP A 153 -17.70 14.43 -16.92
N ARG A 154 -16.84 14.95 -17.81
CA ARG A 154 -17.08 16.24 -18.49
C ARG A 154 -18.39 16.26 -19.30
N LYS A 155 -18.83 15.11 -19.83
CA LYS A 155 -20.04 14.98 -20.64
C LYS A 155 -21.29 14.69 -19.80
N THR A 156 -21.17 13.89 -18.75
CA THR A 156 -22.32 13.37 -17.99
C THR A 156 -22.53 14.07 -16.65
N GLY A 157 -21.47 14.59 -16.05
CA GLY A 157 -21.44 15.06 -14.66
C GLY A 157 -21.51 13.94 -13.62
N ASN A 158 -21.48 12.67 -14.04
CA ASN A 158 -21.52 11.51 -13.14
C ASN A 158 -20.10 11.01 -12.85
N GLN A 159 -19.93 10.42 -11.67
CA GLN A 159 -18.66 9.81 -11.29
C GLN A 159 -18.37 8.57 -12.14
N HIS A 160 -17.08 8.24 -12.26
CA HIS A 160 -16.59 7.18 -13.13
C HIS A 160 -15.45 6.39 -12.48
N PHE A 161 -15.31 5.14 -12.88
CA PHE A 161 -14.33 4.18 -12.39
C PHE A 161 -13.57 3.53 -13.54
N GLY A 162 -12.30 3.21 -13.31
CA GLY A 162 -11.50 2.44 -14.24
C GLY A 162 -10.42 1.61 -13.57
N TYR A 163 -10.07 0.49 -14.18
CA TYR A 163 -8.88 -0.29 -13.84
C TYR A 163 -7.66 0.26 -14.58
N LEU A 164 -6.56 0.44 -13.85
CA LEU A 164 -5.29 0.91 -14.39
C LEU A 164 -4.49 -0.29 -14.91
N TYR A 165 -4.20 -0.30 -16.20
CA TYR A 165 -3.32 -1.29 -16.83
C TYR A 165 -1.98 -0.67 -17.17
N GLY A 166 -0.92 -1.37 -16.79
CA GLY A 166 0.41 -0.78 -16.78
C GLY A 166 1.51 -1.78 -16.45
N ARG A 167 2.66 -1.25 -16.07
CA ARG A 167 3.85 -2.00 -15.65
C ARG A 167 4.45 -1.38 -14.40
N TYR A 168 5.21 -2.18 -13.66
CA TYR A 168 6.02 -1.67 -12.56
C TYR A 168 7.46 -1.48 -13.03
N THR A 169 7.97 -0.26 -12.89
CA THR A 169 9.33 0.13 -13.29
C THR A 169 10.09 0.71 -12.11
N GLU A 170 11.41 0.83 -12.26
CA GLU A 170 12.26 1.45 -11.24
C GLU A 170 12.00 2.96 -11.16
N HIS A 171 11.80 3.47 -9.95
CA HIS A 171 11.76 4.89 -9.69
C HIS A 171 13.12 5.38 -9.19
N LYS A 172 13.85 6.11 -10.05
CA LYS A 172 15.24 6.50 -9.78
C LYS A 172 15.40 7.61 -8.73
N ASP A 173 14.37 8.41 -8.50
CA ASP A 173 14.44 9.53 -7.54
C ASP A 173 14.31 9.07 -6.08
N ILE A 174 13.90 7.82 -5.86
CA ILE A 174 13.74 7.21 -4.54
C ILE A 174 14.58 5.94 -4.48
N PRO A 175 15.46 5.77 -3.47
CA PRO A 175 16.30 4.58 -3.34
C PRO A 175 15.46 3.29 -3.36
N LEU A 176 15.77 2.41 -4.32
CA LEU A 176 15.05 1.14 -4.55
C LEU A 176 13.53 1.33 -4.72
N GLY A 177 13.11 2.46 -5.27
CA GLY A 177 11.71 2.81 -5.45
C GLY A 177 11.04 2.10 -6.62
N ILE A 178 9.74 1.91 -6.53
CA ILE A 178 8.90 1.36 -7.61
C ILE A 178 7.92 2.42 -8.10
N ARG A 179 7.80 2.55 -9.42
CA ARG A 179 6.77 3.35 -10.09
C ARG A 179 5.78 2.44 -10.80
N ALA A 180 4.49 2.74 -10.69
CA ALA A 180 3.44 2.15 -11.52
C ALA A 180 3.25 3.05 -12.77
N GLU A 181 3.68 2.57 -13.92
CA GLU A 181 3.50 3.23 -15.22
C GLU A 181 2.21 2.75 -15.85
N VAL A 182 1.23 3.65 -15.93
CA VAL A 182 -0.11 3.39 -16.45
C VAL A 182 -0.12 3.69 -17.95
N ALA A 183 -0.33 2.65 -18.75
CA ALA A 183 -0.44 2.72 -20.20
C ALA A 183 -1.90 2.90 -20.66
N ALA A 184 -2.85 2.33 -19.94
CA ALA A 184 -4.27 2.37 -20.30
C ALA A 184 -5.18 2.34 -19.07
N ILE A 185 -6.39 2.88 -19.24
CA ILE A 185 -7.48 2.77 -18.28
C ILE A 185 -8.58 1.97 -18.95
N TYR A 186 -8.98 0.87 -18.32
CA TYR A 186 -10.11 0.05 -18.76
C TYR A 186 -11.33 0.36 -17.90
N GLU A 187 -12.44 0.69 -18.53
CA GLU A 187 -13.67 1.10 -17.86
C GLU A 187 -14.66 -0.08 -17.86
N PRO A 188 -14.78 -0.84 -16.75
CA PRO A 188 -15.71 -1.96 -16.68
C PRO A 188 -17.17 -1.46 -16.67
N PRO A 189 -18.16 -2.36 -16.91
CA PRO A 189 -19.56 -2.07 -16.72
C PRO A 189 -19.85 -1.52 -15.31
N GLN A 190 -20.48 -0.35 -15.24
CA GLN A 190 -20.70 0.38 -13.99
C GLN A 190 -21.92 1.31 -14.09
N ILE A 191 -22.50 1.65 -12.94
CA ILE A 191 -23.56 2.65 -12.79
C ILE A 191 -23.03 3.79 -11.93
N GLY A 192 -22.63 4.87 -12.60
CA GLY A 192 -22.18 6.10 -11.95
C GLY A 192 -23.32 7.12 -11.82
N THR A 193 -23.51 7.65 -10.62
CA THR A 193 -24.31 8.86 -10.37
C THR A 193 -23.40 10.02 -9.96
N GLN A 194 -23.96 11.17 -9.60
CA GLN A 194 -23.16 12.29 -9.07
C GLN A 194 -22.47 11.97 -7.74
N ASN A 195 -23.06 11.06 -6.94
CA ASN A 195 -22.65 10.81 -5.55
C ASN A 195 -22.40 9.33 -5.24
N SER A 196 -22.57 8.43 -6.20
CA SER A 196 -22.42 6.99 -5.99
C SER A 196 -21.84 6.32 -7.23
N LEU A 197 -21.16 5.21 -7.00
CA LEU A 197 -20.62 4.37 -8.07
C LEU A 197 -20.85 2.91 -7.73
N GLU A 198 -21.52 2.20 -8.62
CA GLU A 198 -21.79 0.78 -8.50
C GLU A 198 -21.07 0.02 -9.63
N LEU A 199 -20.25 -0.96 -9.26
CA LEU A 199 -19.58 -1.83 -10.21
C LEU A 199 -20.49 -3.01 -10.56
N LEU A 200 -20.67 -3.26 -11.85
CA LEU A 200 -21.43 -4.40 -12.33
C LEU A 200 -20.48 -5.55 -12.66
N GLU A 201 -21.04 -6.76 -12.81
CA GLU A 201 -20.27 -7.91 -13.28
C GLU A 201 -19.74 -7.66 -14.69
N ASP A 202 -18.43 -7.90 -14.86
CA ASP A 202 -17.75 -7.72 -16.14
C ASP A 202 -17.49 -9.06 -16.82
N PRO A 203 -18.32 -9.47 -17.81
CA PRO A 203 -18.12 -10.72 -18.52
C PRO A 203 -16.87 -10.73 -19.42
N LYS A 204 -16.23 -9.57 -19.64
CA LYS A 204 -15.04 -9.42 -20.49
C LYS A 204 -13.74 -9.29 -19.70
N ALA A 205 -13.80 -9.27 -18.38
CA ALA A 205 -12.64 -9.03 -17.52
C ALA A 205 -11.47 -9.98 -17.86
N GLU A 206 -11.73 -11.28 -17.97
CA GLU A 206 -10.70 -12.29 -18.27
C GLU A 206 -10.05 -12.06 -19.65
N VAL A 207 -10.86 -11.72 -20.65
CA VAL A 207 -10.37 -11.45 -22.02
C VAL A 207 -9.47 -10.22 -22.04
N VAL A 208 -9.84 -9.17 -21.29
CA VAL A 208 -9.06 -7.95 -21.18
C VAL A 208 -7.74 -8.21 -20.45
N ASP A 209 -7.78 -8.98 -19.36
CA ASP A 209 -6.58 -9.40 -18.62
C ASP A 209 -5.63 -10.24 -19.51
N GLU A 210 -6.16 -11.12 -20.38
CA GLU A 210 -5.36 -11.91 -21.32
C GLU A 210 -4.71 -11.03 -22.41
N ILE A 211 -5.46 -10.07 -22.98
CA ILE A 211 -4.94 -9.12 -23.96
C ILE A 211 -3.85 -8.25 -23.32
N ALA A 212 -4.09 -7.75 -22.10
CA ALA A 212 -3.11 -6.98 -21.35
C ALA A 212 -1.83 -7.80 -21.14
N ALA A 213 -1.94 -9.06 -20.69
CA ALA A 213 -0.79 -9.93 -20.49
C ALA A 213 0.02 -10.15 -21.78
N LYS A 214 -0.64 -10.35 -22.92
CA LYS A 214 0.03 -10.45 -24.24
C LYS A 214 0.75 -9.17 -24.66
N LEU A 215 0.28 -8.01 -24.21
CA LEU A 215 0.94 -6.72 -24.38
C LEU A 215 2.01 -6.43 -23.30
N GLY A 216 2.26 -7.38 -22.40
CA GLY A 216 3.15 -7.21 -21.25
C GLY A 216 2.64 -6.17 -20.26
N LEU A 217 1.33 -5.92 -20.21
CA LEU A 217 0.65 -5.07 -19.25
C LEU A 217 -0.04 -5.94 -18.19
N ARG A 218 -0.26 -5.37 -17.01
CA ARG A 218 -1.02 -5.99 -15.93
C ARG A 218 -1.87 -4.95 -15.24
N LYS A 219 -2.88 -5.40 -14.50
CA LYS A 219 -3.64 -4.55 -13.60
C LYS A 219 -2.71 -4.04 -12.48
N VAL A 220 -2.43 -2.75 -12.48
CA VAL A 220 -1.54 -2.10 -11.50
C VAL A 220 -2.32 -1.36 -10.42
N GLY A 221 -3.58 -1.05 -10.67
CA GLY A 221 -4.43 -0.33 -9.73
C GLY A 221 -5.81 -0.05 -10.26
N TRP A 222 -6.49 0.89 -9.62
CA TRP A 222 -7.78 1.41 -10.02
C TRP A 222 -7.82 2.92 -9.83
N ILE A 223 -8.72 3.57 -10.56
CA ILE A 223 -8.99 5.00 -10.47
C ILE A 223 -10.49 5.24 -10.38
N PHE A 224 -10.87 6.23 -9.60
CA PHE A 224 -12.23 6.75 -9.60
C PHE A 224 -12.24 8.27 -9.52
N THR A 225 -13.35 8.88 -9.93
CA THR A 225 -13.54 10.32 -9.85
C THR A 225 -14.35 10.70 -8.61
N ASP A 226 -13.95 11.79 -7.96
CA ASP A 226 -14.76 12.54 -7.01
C ASP A 226 -14.70 14.01 -7.40
N LEU A 227 -15.40 14.33 -8.49
CA LEU A 227 -15.40 15.65 -9.11
C LEU A 227 -16.78 16.27 -9.01
N VAL A 228 -16.82 17.48 -8.44
CA VAL A 228 -18.03 18.30 -8.34
C VAL A 228 -17.72 19.66 -8.98
N SER A 229 -18.48 20.03 -10.02
CA SER A 229 -18.32 21.32 -10.70
C SER A 229 -18.64 22.46 -9.73
N GLU A 230 -17.73 23.42 -9.60
CA GLU A 230 -17.96 24.65 -8.82
C GLU A 230 -18.47 25.78 -9.73
N ASP A 231 -17.75 26.06 -10.83
CA ASP A 231 -18.17 27.01 -11.86
C ASP A 231 -17.99 26.38 -13.24
N THR A 232 -19.11 25.95 -13.84
CA THR A 232 -19.13 25.29 -15.14
C THR A 232 -18.61 26.19 -16.27
N ARG A 233 -18.63 27.52 -16.11
CA ARG A 233 -18.12 28.44 -17.14
C ARG A 233 -16.60 28.53 -17.12
N LYS A 234 -15.99 28.38 -15.94
CA LYS A 234 -14.53 28.40 -15.76
C LYS A 234 -13.91 27.01 -15.80
N GLY A 235 -14.73 25.97 -15.71
CA GLY A 235 -14.28 24.58 -15.64
C GLY A 235 -13.62 24.24 -14.31
N THR A 236 -13.97 24.96 -13.23
CA THR A 236 -13.39 24.72 -11.90
C THR A 236 -14.13 23.63 -11.16
N VAL A 237 -13.39 22.89 -10.33
CA VAL A 237 -13.90 21.79 -9.51
C VAL A 237 -13.71 22.10 -8.04
N ARG A 238 -14.63 21.62 -7.21
CA ARG A 238 -14.62 21.86 -5.77
C ARG A 238 -13.46 21.10 -5.11
N TYR A 239 -12.70 21.80 -4.25
CA TYR A 239 -11.71 21.17 -3.38
C TYR A 239 -12.36 20.53 -2.13
N SER A 240 -12.96 19.35 -2.31
CA SER A 240 -13.68 18.63 -1.24
C SER A 240 -12.75 17.87 -0.29
N ARG A 241 -11.66 17.28 -0.80
CA ARG A 241 -10.76 16.40 -0.04
C ARG A 241 -9.57 17.16 0.49
N ASN A 242 -9.56 17.47 1.78
CA ASN A 242 -8.50 18.26 2.40
C ASN A 242 -8.30 17.91 3.88
N LYS A 243 -7.34 18.59 4.52
CA LYS A 243 -6.97 18.37 5.92
C LYS A 243 -8.13 18.56 6.92
N ASP A 244 -9.15 19.34 6.55
CA ASP A 244 -10.27 19.71 7.43
C ASP A 244 -11.48 18.77 7.21
N THR A 245 -11.38 17.83 6.26
CA THR A 245 -12.43 16.88 5.88
C THR A 245 -11.86 15.45 5.94
N TYR A 246 -11.62 14.82 4.79
CA TYR A 246 -10.98 13.52 4.64
C TYR A 246 -10.25 13.45 3.31
N PHE A 247 -9.35 12.47 3.18
CA PHE A 247 -8.63 12.19 1.93
C PHE A 247 -9.21 10.98 1.20
N LEU A 248 -9.49 9.91 1.95
CA LEU A 248 -10.23 8.74 1.49
C LEU A 248 -11.34 8.45 2.50
N SER A 249 -12.53 8.10 2.01
CA SER A 249 -13.61 7.64 2.87
C SER A 249 -13.32 6.23 3.40
N SER A 250 -14.01 5.82 4.46
CA SER A 250 -13.90 4.46 4.99
C SER A 250 -14.37 3.41 3.99
N GLU A 251 -15.40 3.69 3.20
CA GLU A 251 -15.85 2.81 2.11
C GLU A 251 -14.79 2.65 1.02
N GLU A 252 -14.14 3.74 0.62
CA GLU A 252 -13.04 3.72 -0.36
C GLU A 252 -11.82 2.97 0.19
N CYS A 253 -11.50 3.13 1.48
CA CYS A 253 -10.43 2.39 2.14
C CYS A 253 -10.72 0.89 2.19
N ILE A 254 -11.95 0.50 2.53
CA ILE A 254 -12.37 -0.91 2.55
C ILE A 254 -12.31 -1.50 1.14
N THR A 255 -12.82 -0.78 0.15
CA THR A 255 -12.77 -1.17 -1.27
C THR A 255 -11.33 -1.32 -1.78
N ALA A 256 -10.45 -0.38 -1.44
CA ALA A 256 -9.02 -0.47 -1.76
C ALA A 256 -8.36 -1.68 -1.08
N GLY A 257 -8.73 -1.97 0.17
CA GLY A 257 -8.27 -3.16 0.89
C GLY A 257 -8.69 -4.47 0.21
N ASP A 258 -9.94 -4.55 -0.25
CA ASP A 258 -10.45 -5.71 -1.01
C ASP A 258 -9.67 -5.90 -2.33
N PHE A 259 -9.49 -4.82 -3.10
CA PHE A 259 -8.71 -4.90 -4.34
C PHE A 259 -7.24 -5.25 -4.12
N GLN A 260 -6.61 -4.72 -3.07
CA GLN A 260 -5.23 -5.09 -2.70
C GLN A 260 -5.13 -6.56 -2.27
N ASN A 261 -6.13 -7.09 -1.56
CA ASN A 261 -6.18 -8.51 -1.18
C ASN A 261 -6.37 -9.45 -2.39
N LYS A 262 -7.12 -9.01 -3.41
CA LYS A 262 -7.27 -9.73 -4.69
C LYS A 262 -5.99 -9.75 -5.52
N HIS A 263 -5.06 -8.81 -5.28
CA HIS A 263 -3.81 -8.68 -6.02
C HIS A 263 -2.60 -8.71 -5.07
N PRO A 264 -2.33 -9.83 -4.39
CA PRO A 264 -1.23 -9.93 -3.43
C PRO A 264 0.13 -9.81 -4.12
N ASN A 265 1.09 -9.20 -3.43
CA ASN A 265 2.47 -9.10 -3.90
C ASN A 265 3.26 -10.36 -3.49
N ILE A 266 3.73 -11.13 -4.46
CA ILE A 266 4.55 -12.33 -4.21
C ILE A 266 5.86 -11.91 -3.54
N CYS A 267 6.21 -12.58 -2.45
CA CYS A 267 7.39 -12.25 -1.65
C CYS A 267 7.97 -13.50 -1.00
N ARG A 268 9.22 -13.81 -1.33
CA ARG A 268 9.92 -15.00 -0.83
C ARG A 268 10.24 -14.95 0.67
N LEU A 269 10.28 -13.75 1.24
CA LEU A 269 10.59 -13.50 2.66
C LEU A 269 9.37 -13.69 3.56
N SER A 270 8.18 -13.86 2.98
CA SER A 270 6.99 -14.20 3.74
C SER A 270 6.81 -15.73 3.81
N PRO A 271 6.47 -16.28 4.99
CA PRO A 271 6.08 -17.69 5.11
C PRO A 271 4.89 -18.08 4.21
N ASP A 272 3.97 -17.13 3.97
CA ASP A 272 2.78 -17.34 3.14
C ASP A 272 3.07 -17.22 1.63
N GLY A 273 4.31 -16.89 1.26
CA GLY A 273 4.72 -16.66 -0.13
C GLY A 273 4.28 -15.34 -0.74
N HIS A 274 3.52 -14.52 -0.01
CA HIS A 274 3.10 -13.18 -0.41
C HIS A 274 3.11 -12.21 0.78
N PHE A 275 3.32 -10.92 0.52
CA PHE A 275 3.29 -9.88 1.54
C PHE A 275 2.82 -8.53 0.98
N GLY A 276 1.73 -8.02 1.53
CA GLY A 276 1.09 -6.78 1.08
C GLY A 276 0.66 -6.83 -0.39
N SER A 277 0.56 -5.67 -1.03
CA SER A 277 0.15 -5.54 -2.43
C SER A 277 0.78 -4.31 -3.09
N LYS A 278 1.12 -4.43 -4.37
CA LYS A 278 1.52 -3.30 -5.22
C LYS A 278 0.32 -2.59 -5.87
N PHE A 279 -0.90 -3.08 -5.69
CA PHE A 279 -2.09 -2.50 -6.29
C PHE A 279 -2.33 -1.09 -5.74
N VAL A 280 -2.45 -0.10 -6.62
CA VAL A 280 -2.60 1.31 -6.25
C VAL A 280 -4.04 1.79 -6.40
N THR A 281 -4.41 2.78 -5.59
CA THR A 281 -5.67 3.51 -5.70
C THR A 281 -5.36 4.93 -6.18
N ALA A 282 -5.96 5.38 -7.28
CA ALA A 282 -5.89 6.75 -7.73
C ALA A 282 -7.27 7.43 -7.59
N VAL A 283 -7.28 8.68 -7.15
CA VAL A 283 -8.50 9.50 -7.03
C VAL A 283 -8.33 10.73 -7.90
N ALA A 284 -9.24 10.95 -8.84
CA ALA A 284 -9.33 12.20 -9.58
C ALA A 284 -10.29 13.13 -8.82
N THR A 285 -9.77 14.17 -8.18
CA THR A 285 -10.56 15.12 -7.37
C THR A 285 -10.16 16.57 -7.65
N GLY A 286 -10.78 17.53 -6.98
CA GLY A 286 -10.36 18.93 -7.05
C GLY A 286 -9.11 19.19 -6.20
N GLY A 287 -8.14 19.91 -6.74
CA GLY A 287 -6.93 20.34 -6.03
C GLY A 287 -7.13 21.68 -5.29
N PRO A 288 -6.10 22.13 -4.55
CA PRO A 288 -6.12 23.44 -3.85
C PRO A 288 -6.29 24.67 -4.77
N ASP A 289 -6.04 24.50 -6.06
CA ASP A 289 -6.19 25.49 -7.12
C ASP A 289 -7.55 25.39 -7.86
N ASN A 290 -8.46 24.56 -7.35
CA ASN A 290 -9.76 24.24 -7.94
C ASN A 290 -9.65 23.68 -9.38
N GLN A 291 -8.50 23.08 -9.72
CA GLN A 291 -8.29 22.30 -10.94
C GLN A 291 -8.40 20.81 -10.64
N VAL A 292 -8.57 20.00 -11.68
CA VAL A 292 -8.55 18.53 -11.51
C VAL A 292 -7.14 18.10 -11.10
N HIS A 293 -7.07 17.35 -10.01
CA HIS A 293 -5.85 16.82 -9.42
C HIS A 293 -5.99 15.31 -9.22
N PHE A 294 -4.87 14.60 -9.32
CA PHE A 294 -4.82 13.16 -9.10
C PHE A 294 -4.03 12.85 -7.84
N GLU A 295 -4.67 12.15 -6.91
CA GLU A 295 -4.06 11.70 -5.66
C GLU A 295 -3.90 10.18 -5.66
N GLY A 296 -2.71 9.69 -5.31
CA GLY A 296 -2.38 8.27 -5.27
C GLY A 296 -2.27 7.75 -3.84
N TYR A 297 -2.91 6.62 -3.56
CA TYR A 297 -2.96 5.98 -2.26
C TYR A 297 -2.73 4.47 -2.35
N GLN A 298 -2.35 3.90 -1.21
CA GLN A 298 -2.41 2.46 -0.93
C GLN A 298 -2.84 2.32 0.52
N VAL A 299 -3.74 1.37 0.82
CA VAL A 299 -4.06 1.06 2.22
C VAL A 299 -2.93 0.23 2.83
N SER A 300 -2.79 0.35 4.14
CA SER A 300 -1.76 -0.37 4.89
C SER A 300 -2.03 -1.87 4.94
N ASN A 301 -0.99 -2.67 5.19
CA ASN A 301 -1.15 -4.13 5.35
C ASN A 301 -2.05 -4.48 6.55
N GLN A 302 -2.12 -3.61 7.56
CA GLN A 302 -3.07 -3.74 8.68
C GLN A 302 -4.52 -3.58 8.21
N CYS A 303 -4.79 -2.60 7.35
CA CYS A 303 -6.12 -2.40 6.75
C CYS A 303 -6.50 -3.56 5.83
N MET A 304 -5.56 -4.03 4.99
CA MET A 304 -5.76 -5.23 4.17
C MET A 304 -6.19 -6.44 5.01
N ALA A 305 -5.50 -6.71 6.13
CA ALA A 305 -5.84 -7.83 7.01
C ALA A 305 -7.21 -7.68 7.65
N LEU A 306 -7.55 -6.49 8.15
CA LEU A 306 -8.85 -6.19 8.75
C LEU A 306 -10.00 -6.32 7.74
N VAL A 307 -9.78 -5.93 6.48
CA VAL A 307 -10.78 -6.08 5.40
C VAL A 307 -10.94 -7.55 5.00
N ARG A 308 -9.82 -8.27 4.81
CA ARG A 308 -9.83 -9.70 4.44
C ARG A 308 -10.56 -10.55 5.47
N ASP A 309 -10.40 -10.21 6.74
CA ASP A 309 -11.01 -10.93 7.86
C ASP A 309 -12.33 -10.29 8.30
N GLU A 310 -12.92 -9.41 7.47
CA GLU A 310 -14.22 -8.79 7.64
C GLU A 310 -14.43 -8.09 8.98
N CYS A 311 -13.40 -7.45 9.53
CA CYS A 311 -13.45 -6.78 10.84
C CYS A 311 -13.95 -5.32 10.77
N LEU A 312 -14.08 -4.73 9.58
CA LEU A 312 -14.44 -3.32 9.40
C LEU A 312 -15.78 -3.15 8.67
N LEU A 313 -16.47 -2.06 9.00
CA LEU A 313 -17.64 -1.54 8.28
C LEU A 313 -17.46 -0.04 8.00
N PRO A 314 -17.95 0.46 6.85
CA PRO A 314 -17.96 1.89 6.59
C PRO A 314 -19.00 2.60 7.47
N CYS A 315 -18.70 3.84 7.86
CA CYS A 315 -19.62 4.70 8.59
C CYS A 315 -20.41 5.58 7.62
N LYS A 316 -21.74 5.61 7.75
CA LYS A 316 -22.62 6.36 6.84
C LYS A 316 -22.52 7.88 7.01
N ASP A 317 -22.51 8.34 8.25
CA ASP A 317 -22.58 9.78 8.57
C ASP A 317 -21.22 10.40 8.90
N ALA A 318 -20.16 9.59 8.94
CA ALA A 318 -18.78 10.00 9.23
C ALA A 318 -17.81 9.30 8.26
N PRO A 319 -17.68 9.78 7.01
CA PRO A 319 -16.85 9.14 5.99
C PRO A 319 -15.38 9.00 6.39
N GLU A 320 -14.89 9.84 7.30
CA GLU A 320 -13.54 9.82 7.84
C GLU A 320 -13.29 8.72 8.88
N LEU A 321 -14.35 8.07 9.38
CA LEU A 321 -14.29 7.02 10.40
C LEU A 321 -14.65 5.65 9.82
N GLY A 322 -13.97 4.60 10.29
CA GLY A 322 -14.33 3.21 10.06
C GLY A 322 -14.77 2.55 11.36
N TYR A 323 -15.81 1.71 11.31
CA TYR A 323 -16.33 1.01 12.47
C TYR A 323 -15.72 -0.39 12.56
N ALA A 324 -15.12 -0.72 13.71
CA ALA A 324 -14.70 -2.08 14.01
C ALA A 324 -15.91 -2.89 14.47
N LYS A 325 -16.19 -4.01 13.81
CA LYS A 325 -17.32 -4.87 14.16
C LYS A 325 -17.17 -5.43 15.58
N GLU A 326 -18.28 -5.55 16.29
CA GLU A 326 -18.31 -6.29 17.55
C GLU A 326 -18.20 -7.80 17.31
N SER A 327 -17.60 -8.51 18.26
CA SER A 327 -17.54 -9.97 18.19
C SER A 327 -18.94 -10.58 18.30
N SER A 328 -19.25 -11.56 17.45
CA SER A 328 -20.50 -12.31 17.43
C SER A 328 -20.27 -13.80 17.60
N SER A 329 -21.34 -14.58 17.76
CA SER A 329 -21.25 -16.05 17.79
C SER A 329 -20.65 -16.65 16.51
N GLU A 330 -20.73 -15.92 15.40
CA GLU A 330 -20.23 -16.36 14.09
C GLU A 330 -18.78 -15.94 13.87
N GLN A 331 -18.39 -14.78 14.37
CA GLN A 331 -17.08 -14.18 14.08
C GLN A 331 -16.51 -13.50 15.32
N TYR A 332 -15.30 -13.90 15.69
CA TYR A 332 -14.48 -13.17 16.64
C TYR A 332 -13.77 -12.01 15.94
N VAL A 333 -13.83 -10.81 16.53
CA VAL A 333 -13.13 -9.62 16.07
C VAL A 333 -12.19 -9.16 17.19
N PRO A 334 -10.87 -9.07 16.94
CA PRO A 334 -9.92 -8.62 17.95
C PRO A 334 -10.08 -7.12 18.23
N ASP A 335 -9.71 -6.70 19.43
CA ASP A 335 -9.69 -5.28 19.79
C ASP A 335 -8.75 -4.50 18.85
N VAL A 336 -9.24 -3.36 18.36
CA VAL A 336 -8.51 -2.48 17.45
C VAL A 336 -8.19 -1.16 18.16
N PHE A 337 -6.90 -0.93 18.40
CA PHE A 337 -6.38 0.30 19.02
C PHE A 337 -5.68 1.16 17.98
N TYR A 338 -5.65 2.48 18.15
CA TYR A 338 -4.82 3.36 17.33
C TYR A 338 -4.08 4.39 18.21
N LYS A 339 -2.94 4.86 17.72
CA LYS A 339 -2.09 5.81 18.47
C LYS A 339 -2.39 7.24 18.07
N VAL A 340 -2.80 8.05 19.05
CA VAL A 340 -2.97 9.50 18.88
C VAL A 340 -1.80 10.23 19.54
N LYS A 341 -1.20 11.19 18.83
CA LYS A 341 -0.30 12.17 19.45
C LYS A 341 -1.13 13.31 20.02
N THR A 342 -1.24 13.38 21.34
CA THR A 342 -1.84 14.55 22.02
C THR A 342 -0.83 15.69 22.08
N ARG A 343 -1.31 16.95 22.16
CA ARG A 343 -0.46 18.17 22.18
C ARG A 343 0.52 18.23 23.36
N TRP A 344 0.34 17.39 24.36
CA TRP A 344 1.25 17.20 25.48
C TRP A 344 1.92 15.84 25.29
N CYS A 345 3.24 15.78 25.29
CA CYS A 345 4.02 14.60 24.94
C CYS A 345 3.78 13.41 25.90
N GLN A 346 2.64 12.73 25.76
CA GLN A 346 2.31 11.43 26.35
C GLN A 346 1.55 10.63 25.29
N LYS A 347 2.18 9.57 24.77
CA LYS A 347 1.51 8.59 23.91
C LYS A 347 0.37 7.95 24.72
N ARG A 348 -0.88 8.08 24.26
CA ARG A 348 -2.01 7.29 24.77
C ARG A 348 -2.53 6.41 23.66
N GLU A 349 -2.81 5.16 23.99
CA GLU A 349 -3.62 4.27 23.16
C GLU A 349 -5.08 4.66 23.39
N VAL A 350 -5.83 4.78 22.30
CA VAL A 350 -7.25 5.14 22.33
C VAL A 350 -8.02 3.96 21.78
N ASP A 351 -9.05 3.55 22.50
CA ASP A 351 -9.97 2.48 22.11
C ASP A 351 -10.77 2.92 20.88
N GLY A 352 -11.02 2.00 19.95
CA GLY A 352 -11.82 2.25 18.75
C GLY A 352 -13.33 2.37 18.97
N GLU A 353 -13.81 2.58 20.20
CA GLU A 353 -15.24 2.58 20.54
C GLU A 353 -15.90 3.96 20.56
N GLN A 354 -17.14 3.98 20.07
CA GLN A 354 -18.19 5.02 20.10
C GLN A 354 -18.24 6.03 18.93
N CYS A 355 -18.86 5.61 17.82
CA CYS A 355 -19.75 6.49 17.06
C CYS A 355 -21.17 6.29 17.59
N GLY A 356 -21.57 7.10 18.57
CA GLY A 356 -22.87 7.01 19.22
C GLY A 356 -23.94 7.82 18.48
N ARG A 357 -24.89 7.08 17.90
CA ARG A 357 -26.26 7.43 17.44
C ARG A 357 -26.45 8.44 16.31
#